data_AF-A0A8S1F2M2-F1
#
_entry.id   AF-A0A8S1F2M2-F1
#
_cell.length_a   1.000
_cell.length_b   1.000
_cell.length_c   1.000
_cell.angle_alpha   90.00
_cell.angle_beta   90.00
_cell.angle_gamma   90.00
#
_symmetry.space_group_name_H-M   'P 1'
#
loop_
_entity.id
_entity.type
_entity.pdbx_description
1 polymer ?
#
loop_
_entity_poly.entity_id
_entity_poly.type
_entity_poly.pdbx_seq_one_letter_code
_entity_poly.pdbx_strand_id
1 'polypeptide(L)'
;MRPIFRKLGKLIVGTCAGITFSDVVGHPAQVIGLSMFPTLQGEDARWWKRDFVWLSTWCLYDCNPGTILTFMTRNRCSEIHIITLLFRCPRDPSSIHIKRVTATEGKFVKPEHRDVLTQIPKGHYWMEGDNPVNRNDSNVYGPVNSGLVKGRATHIIWPPNRWRRL
;
A
#
# COMPACT_ATOMS: atom_id res chain seq x y z
N MET A 1 4.04 32.36 -35.12
CA MET A 1 4.64 31.94 -33.82
C MET A 1 3.71 32.02 -32.60
N ARG A 2 2.81 33.01 -32.46
CA ARG A 2 1.93 33.16 -31.27
C ARG A 2 0.96 32.01 -30.92
N PRO A 3 0.41 31.20 -31.87
CA PRO A 3 -0.56 30.15 -31.50
C PRO A 3 0.08 28.90 -30.89
N ILE A 4 1.35 28.61 -31.21
CA ILE A 4 2.08 27.44 -30.70
C ILE A 4 2.37 27.60 -29.21
N PHE A 5 2.83 28.79 -28.78
CA PHE A 5 3.07 29.10 -27.37
C PHE A 5 1.79 29.02 -26.51
N ARG A 6 0.62 29.42 -27.05
CA ARG A 6 -0.66 29.28 -26.35
C ARG A 6 -1.10 27.83 -26.19
N LYS A 7 -0.83 26.97 -27.19
CA LYS A 7 -1.12 25.53 -27.10
C LYS A 7 -0.19 24.84 -26.10
N LEU A 8 1.10 25.19 -26.10
CA LEU A 8 2.09 24.65 -25.17
C LEU A 8 1.80 25.06 -23.71
N GLY A 9 1.44 26.32 -23.47
CA GLY A 9 1.06 26.79 -22.13
C GLY A 9 -0.15 26.05 -21.56
N LYS A 10 -1.17 25.78 -22.38
CA LYS A 10 -2.34 24.99 -21.96
C LYS A 10 -1.98 23.54 -21.63
N LEU A 11 -1.05 22.94 -22.38
CA LEU A 11 -0.58 21.59 -22.12
C LEU A 11 0.17 21.50 -20.77
N ILE A 12 1.08 22.44 -20.51
CA ILE A 12 1.84 22.48 -19.25
C ILE A 12 0.90 22.62 -18.05
N VAL A 13 -0.02 23.58 -18.11
CA VAL A 13 -1.01 23.79 -17.03
C VAL A 13 -1.88 22.53 -16.84
N GLY A 14 -2.30 21.89 -17.93
CA GLY A 14 -3.07 20.65 -17.87
C GLY A 14 -2.29 19.49 -17.22
N THR A 15 -1.02 19.30 -17.57
CA THR A 15 -0.16 18.27 -16.98
C THR A 15 0.08 18.53 -15.49
N CYS A 16 0.41 19.77 -15.11
CA CYS A 16 0.59 20.15 -13.71
C CYS A 16 -0.69 19.90 -12.90
N ALA A 17 -1.85 20.31 -13.43
CA ALA A 17 -3.14 20.07 -12.79
C ALA A 17 -3.39 18.56 -12.59
N GLY A 18 -3.10 17.73 -13.59
CA GLY A 18 -3.26 16.27 -13.50
C GLY A 18 -2.34 15.61 -12.47
N ILE A 19 -1.08 16.06 -12.37
CA ILE A 19 -0.14 15.57 -11.35
C ILE A 19 -0.63 15.96 -9.96
N THR A 20 -0.97 17.24 -9.75
CA THR A 20 -1.48 17.70 -8.44
C THR A 20 -2.78 17.00 -8.05
N PHE A 21 -3.65 16.69 -9.02
CA PHE A 21 -4.86 15.93 -8.76
C PHE A 21 -4.52 14.52 -8.28
N SER A 22 -3.55 13.86 -8.89
CA SER A 22 -3.14 12.50 -8.51
C SER A 22 -2.48 12.48 -7.13
N ASP A 23 -1.69 13.50 -6.81
CA ASP A 23 -1.04 13.65 -5.51
C ASP A 23 -2.05 13.95 -4.40
N VAL A 24 -3.03 14.82 -4.67
CA VAL A 24 -4.05 15.22 -3.70
C VAL A 24 -5.13 14.16 -3.56
N VAL A 25 -5.74 13.71 -4.66
CA VAL A 25 -6.89 12.79 -4.68
C VAL A 25 -6.50 11.34 -4.47
N GLY A 26 -5.41 10.93 -5.11
CA GLY A 26 -5.01 9.54 -5.16
C GLY A 26 -4.84 9.06 -6.59
N HIS A 27 -4.43 7.81 -6.69
CA HIS A 27 -4.07 7.19 -7.96
C HIS A 27 -4.38 5.69 -7.93
N PRO A 28 -4.59 5.07 -9.11
CA PRO A 28 -4.69 3.63 -9.21
C PRO A 28 -3.34 2.97 -8.90
N ALA A 29 -3.35 1.83 -8.22
CA ALA A 29 -2.17 1.01 -7.97
C ALA A 29 -2.46 -0.47 -8.20
N GLN A 30 -1.53 -1.18 -8.80
CA GLN A 30 -1.63 -2.62 -9.01
C GLN A 30 -1.20 -3.36 -7.73
N VAL A 31 -1.98 -4.35 -7.33
CA VAL A 31 -1.62 -5.25 -6.23
C VAL A 31 -0.75 -6.39 -6.77
N ILE A 32 0.38 -6.62 -6.10
CA ILE A 32 1.30 -7.70 -6.43
C ILE A 32 1.54 -8.53 -5.16
N GLY A 33 1.43 -9.85 -5.28
CA GLY A 33 1.66 -10.79 -4.20
C GLY A 33 0.39 -11.26 -3.50
N LEU A 34 0.59 -12.07 -2.46
CA LEU A 34 -0.46 -12.90 -1.83
C LEU A 34 -0.82 -12.48 -0.41
N SER A 35 -0.19 -11.45 0.15
CA SER A 35 -0.32 -11.16 1.58
C SER A 35 -1.71 -10.66 2.01
N MET A 36 -2.47 -10.07 1.09
CA MET A 36 -3.83 -9.57 1.32
C MET A 36 -4.90 -10.52 0.75
N PHE A 37 -4.54 -11.74 0.35
CA PHE A 37 -5.51 -12.74 -0.10
C PHE A 37 -6.35 -13.25 1.08
N PRO A 38 -7.69 -13.43 0.96
CA PRO A 38 -8.51 -13.38 -0.25
C PRO A 38 -9.04 -12.00 -0.62
N THR A 39 -8.80 -10.96 0.19
CA THR A 39 -9.34 -9.61 -0.04
C THR A 39 -8.81 -9.01 -1.34
N LEU A 40 -7.51 -9.11 -1.57
CA LEU A 40 -6.84 -8.63 -2.78
C LEU A 40 -6.12 -9.80 -3.46
N GLN A 41 -6.24 -9.90 -4.78
CA GLN A 41 -5.60 -10.94 -5.61
C GLN A 41 -4.48 -10.31 -6.44
N GLY A 42 -3.25 -10.77 -6.18
CA GLY A 42 -2.05 -10.33 -6.89
C GLY A 42 -1.13 -11.48 -7.36
N GLU A 43 -1.61 -12.73 -7.32
CA GLU A 43 -0.82 -13.93 -7.65
C GLU A 43 -0.73 -14.21 -9.16
N ASP A 44 -1.80 -13.91 -9.91
CA ASP A 44 -1.89 -14.24 -11.33
C ASP A 44 -0.69 -13.72 -12.13
N ALA A 45 -0.11 -14.56 -12.99
CA ALA A 45 0.98 -14.17 -13.89
C ALA A 45 0.53 -13.08 -14.89
N ARG A 46 -0.76 -13.05 -15.22
CA ARG A 46 -1.38 -12.07 -16.13
C ARG A 46 -1.71 -10.81 -15.36
N TRP A 47 -1.08 -9.70 -15.72
CA TRP A 47 -1.25 -8.41 -15.04
C TRP A 47 -2.71 -7.93 -15.01
N TRP A 48 -3.51 -8.24 -16.03
CA TRP A 48 -4.91 -7.81 -16.15
C TRP A 48 -5.88 -8.63 -15.31
N LYS A 49 -5.45 -9.77 -14.74
CA LYS A 49 -6.25 -10.53 -13.77
C LYS A 49 -5.98 -10.09 -12.32
N ARG A 50 -4.94 -9.30 -12.10
CA ARG A 50 -4.60 -8.76 -10.78
C ARG A 50 -5.54 -7.62 -10.43
N ASP A 51 -5.72 -7.42 -9.14
CA ASP A 51 -6.49 -6.30 -8.64
C ASP A 51 -5.75 -4.99 -8.84
N PHE A 52 -6.49 -3.98 -9.32
CA PHE A 52 -6.10 -2.59 -9.15
C PHE A 52 -6.95 -1.99 -8.05
N VAL A 53 -6.29 -1.29 -7.15
CA VAL A 53 -6.91 -0.56 -6.05
C VAL A 53 -6.75 0.93 -6.25
N TRP A 54 -7.78 1.69 -5.86
CA TRP A 54 -7.68 3.14 -5.74
C TRP A 54 -7.03 3.50 -4.40
N LEU A 55 -5.82 4.06 -4.46
CA LEU A 55 -5.12 4.60 -3.31
C LEU A 55 -5.50 6.07 -3.17
N SER A 56 -6.24 6.41 -2.13
CA SER A 56 -6.55 7.80 -1.80
C SER A 56 -5.50 8.38 -0.86
N THR A 57 -5.04 9.59 -1.16
CA THR A 57 -4.14 10.39 -0.30
C THR A 57 -4.93 11.26 0.69
N TRP A 58 -6.27 11.23 0.65
CA TRP A 58 -7.11 12.02 1.55
C TRP A 58 -7.18 11.37 2.93
N CYS A 59 -6.99 12.19 3.97
CA CYS A 59 -7.16 11.83 5.38
C CYS A 59 -6.40 10.53 5.78
N LEU A 60 -5.13 10.42 5.41
CA LEU A 60 -4.29 9.24 5.71
C LEU A 60 -4.05 8.97 7.20
N TYR A 61 -4.28 9.97 8.05
CA TYR A 61 -4.02 9.90 9.48
C TYR A 61 -5.26 9.54 10.31
N ASP A 62 -6.44 9.53 9.69
CA ASP A 62 -7.69 9.13 10.36
C ASP A 62 -8.01 7.67 10.01
N CYS A 63 -7.33 6.77 10.71
CA CYS A 63 -7.35 5.34 10.43
C CYS A 63 -8.13 4.59 11.51
N ASN A 64 -9.26 4.01 11.12
CA ASN A 64 -9.99 3.07 11.95
C ASN A 64 -9.45 1.64 11.76
N PRO A 65 -9.54 0.78 12.79
CA PRO A 65 -9.34 -0.66 12.63
C PRO A 65 -10.15 -1.21 11.44
N GLY A 66 -9.53 -2.06 10.63
CA GLY A 66 -10.09 -2.60 9.39
C GLY A 66 -9.65 -1.87 8.12
N THR A 67 -9.11 -0.65 8.22
CA THR A 67 -8.66 0.15 7.06
C THR A 67 -7.45 -0.50 6.37
N ILE A 68 -7.45 -0.57 5.04
CA ILE A 68 -6.31 -1.07 4.27
C ILE A 68 -5.40 0.10 3.88
N LEU A 69 -4.15 0.05 4.31
CA LEU A 69 -3.15 1.08 4.07
C LEU A 69 -1.98 0.55 3.26
N THR A 70 -1.43 1.42 2.43
CA THR A 70 -0.12 1.23 1.80
C THR A 70 0.92 2.04 2.55
N PHE A 71 2.06 1.41 2.85
CA PHE A 71 3.18 2.08 3.51
C PHE A 71 4.51 1.57 2.95
N MET A 72 5.54 2.38 3.07
CA MET A 72 6.90 1.94 2.76
C MET A 72 7.51 1.33 4.00
N THR A 73 7.94 0.07 3.92
CA THR A 73 8.80 -0.48 4.97
C THR A 73 10.25 -0.19 4.61
N ARG A 74 11.02 0.33 5.56
CA ARG A 74 12.47 0.48 5.37
C ARG A 74 13.09 -0.89 5.66
N ASN A 75 13.07 -1.78 4.68
CA ASN A 75 13.67 -3.11 4.81
C ASN A 75 15.16 -2.97 5.14
N ARG A 76 15.52 -3.16 6.41
CA ARG A 76 16.88 -3.51 6.81
C ARG A 76 16.98 -5.04 6.77
N CYS A 77 17.04 -5.61 5.57
CA CYS A 77 17.36 -7.02 5.38
C CYS A 77 18.30 -7.17 4.18
N SER A 78 19.58 -7.22 4.51
CA SER A 78 20.56 -8.08 3.86
C SER A 78 20.13 -9.55 3.91
N GLU A 79 20.59 -10.34 2.94
CA GLU A 79 20.57 -11.82 2.83
C GLU A 79 19.48 -12.49 1.98
N ILE A 80 19.84 -12.67 0.70
CA ILE A 80 19.94 -13.95 -0.03
C ILE A 80 18.78 -14.96 0.17
N HIS A 81 17.87 -15.03 -0.81
CA HIS A 81 17.41 -16.32 -1.32
C HIS A 81 17.14 -16.24 -2.83
N ILE A 82 17.76 -17.18 -3.54
CA ILE A 82 17.81 -17.37 -4.98
C ILE A 82 16.47 -17.97 -5.44
N ILE A 83 16.14 -17.79 -6.74
CA ILE A 83 15.03 -18.42 -7.47
C ILE A 83 13.69 -17.66 -7.38
N THR A 84 13.59 -16.57 -8.13
CA THR A 84 12.50 -16.34 -9.11
C THR A 84 13.00 -15.26 -10.07
N LEU A 85 13.85 -15.70 -11.00
CA LEU A 85 14.23 -14.93 -12.18
C LEU A 85 13.04 -14.97 -13.13
N LEU A 86 12.29 -13.87 -13.19
CA LEU A 86 11.85 -13.21 -14.43
C LEU A 86 11.20 -11.88 -14.04
N PHE A 87 12.07 -10.85 -14.09
CA PHE A 87 11.80 -9.41 -14.05
C PHE A 87 11.50 -8.72 -12.70
N ARG A 88 12.63 -8.26 -12.14
CA ARG A 88 12.84 -7.20 -11.12
C ARG A 88 12.71 -7.58 -9.65
N CYS A 89 13.82 -8.10 -9.12
CA CYS A 89 14.38 -7.73 -7.82
C CYS A 89 15.91 -7.85 -7.98
N PRO A 90 16.76 -6.87 -7.60
CA PRO A 90 17.03 -6.59 -6.16
C PRO A 90 17.46 -5.13 -5.84
N ARG A 91 17.14 -4.63 -4.64
CA ARG A 91 17.43 -3.25 -4.13
C ARG A 91 16.41 -2.17 -4.54
N ASP A 92 15.25 -2.20 -3.90
CA ASP A 92 14.49 -0.98 -3.71
C ASP A 92 14.19 -0.80 -2.22
N PRO A 93 14.91 0.07 -1.49
CA PRO A 93 14.61 0.38 -0.09
C PRO A 93 13.25 1.12 0.07
N SER A 94 12.49 1.27 -1.02
CA SER A 94 11.17 1.91 -1.08
C SER A 94 10.01 0.95 -1.39
N SER A 95 10.17 -0.37 -1.17
CA SER A 95 9.09 -1.34 -1.42
C SER A 95 7.82 -0.96 -0.63
N ILE A 96 6.76 -0.66 -1.39
CA ILE A 96 5.45 -0.31 -0.83
C ILE A 96 4.71 -1.59 -0.50
N HIS A 97 4.37 -1.76 0.77
CA HIS A 97 3.56 -2.86 1.28
C HIS A 97 2.12 -2.41 1.45
N ILE A 98 1.17 -3.30 1.18
CA ILE A 98 -0.25 -3.11 1.45
C ILE A 98 -0.68 -4.06 2.56
N LYS A 99 -1.27 -3.52 3.63
CA LYS A 99 -1.68 -4.26 4.83
C LYS A 99 -2.96 -3.67 5.42
N ARG A 100 -3.66 -4.45 6.24
CA ARG A 100 -4.84 -4.01 6.98
C ARG A 100 -4.45 -3.53 8.36
N VAL A 101 -4.96 -2.38 8.79
CA VAL A 101 -4.82 -1.89 10.17
C VAL A 101 -5.67 -2.77 11.09
N THR A 102 -5.04 -3.50 12.00
CA THR A 102 -5.75 -4.28 13.03
C THR A 102 -5.98 -3.43 14.28
N ALA A 103 -5.01 -2.58 14.64
CA ALA A 103 -5.09 -1.75 15.83
C ALA A 103 -4.35 -0.42 15.68
N THR A 104 -4.79 0.56 16.47
CA THR A 104 -4.33 1.95 16.48
C THR A 104 -3.61 2.28 17.79
N GLU A 105 -3.03 3.47 17.87
CA GLU A 105 -2.34 3.96 19.07
C GLU A 105 -3.10 3.74 20.39
N GLY A 106 -2.37 3.43 21.45
CA GLY A 106 -2.90 3.23 22.79
C GLY A 106 -3.55 1.87 23.04
N LYS A 107 -3.83 1.07 21.99
CA LYS A 107 -4.33 -0.30 22.15
C LYS A 107 -3.20 -1.29 22.45
N PHE A 108 -3.57 -2.39 23.10
CA PHE A 108 -2.70 -3.52 23.34
C PHE A 108 -3.01 -4.62 22.33
N VAL A 109 -1.96 -5.18 21.74
CA VAL A 109 -2.04 -6.32 20.83
C VAL A 109 -1.13 -7.42 21.34
N LYS A 110 -1.56 -8.68 21.16
CA LYS A 110 -0.74 -9.85 21.45
C LYS A 110 -0.22 -10.38 20.11
N PRO A 111 1.08 -10.22 19.79
CA PRO A 111 1.61 -10.74 18.54
C PRO A 111 1.53 -12.26 18.49
N GLU A 112 1.29 -12.84 17.33
CA GLU A 112 1.07 -14.30 17.20
C GLU A 112 2.30 -15.12 17.63
N HIS A 113 3.51 -14.58 17.42
CA HIS A 113 4.78 -15.26 17.72
C HIS A 113 5.46 -14.75 18.99
N ARG A 114 4.80 -13.88 19.76
CA ARG A 114 5.33 -13.38 21.03
C ARG A 114 4.24 -13.38 22.09
N ASP A 115 4.50 -14.04 23.21
CA ASP A 115 3.58 -14.03 24.36
C ASP A 115 3.55 -12.70 25.15
N VAL A 116 4.12 -11.63 24.60
CA VAL A 116 4.20 -10.32 25.25
C VAL A 116 3.14 -9.38 24.68
N LEU A 117 2.26 -8.88 25.56
CA LEU A 117 1.35 -7.80 25.23
C LEU A 117 2.14 -6.55 24.85
N THR A 118 1.98 -6.12 23.61
CA THR A 118 2.66 -4.95 23.07
C THR A 118 1.67 -3.80 22.97
N GLN A 119 1.97 -2.69 23.64
CA GLN A 119 1.20 -1.46 23.49
C GLN A 119 1.63 -0.74 22.22
N ILE A 120 0.67 -0.26 21.43
CA ILE A 120 0.95 0.51 20.22
C ILE A 120 1.29 1.95 20.61
N PRO A 121 2.49 2.45 20.27
CA PRO A 121 2.87 3.83 20.57
C PRO A 121 1.97 4.84 19.84
N LYS A 122 1.98 6.08 20.33
CA LYS A 122 1.29 7.19 19.64
C LYS A 122 1.83 7.39 18.22
N GLY A 123 0.95 7.70 17.29
CA GLY A 123 1.27 7.87 15.87
C GLY A 123 1.73 6.59 15.16
N HIS A 124 1.46 5.42 15.72
CA HIS A 124 1.76 4.12 15.11
C HIS A 124 0.50 3.29 14.90
N TYR A 125 0.60 2.35 13.96
CA TYR A 125 -0.44 1.41 13.61
C TYR A 125 0.11 -0.01 13.64
N TRP A 126 -0.71 -0.94 14.12
CA TRP A 126 -0.45 -2.36 13.95
C TRP A 126 -1.19 -2.84 12.70
N MET A 127 -0.44 -3.36 11.74
CA MET A 127 -0.96 -3.78 10.44
C MET A 127 -0.60 -5.22 10.10
N GLU A 128 -1.60 -5.98 9.66
CA GLU A 128 -1.51 -7.40 9.37
C GLU A 128 -1.97 -7.69 7.93
N GLY A 129 -1.45 -8.79 7.38
CA GLY A 129 -1.96 -9.31 6.11
C GLY A 129 -3.18 -10.19 6.36
N ASP A 130 -4.11 -10.23 5.41
CA ASP A 130 -5.27 -11.14 5.50
C ASP A 130 -4.88 -12.61 5.26
N ASN A 131 -3.72 -12.86 4.65
CA ASN A 131 -3.25 -14.21 4.36
C ASN A 131 -2.33 -14.74 5.47
N PRO A 132 -2.72 -15.81 6.19
CA PRO A 132 -1.93 -16.38 7.28
C PRO A 132 -0.62 -17.06 6.82
N VAL A 133 -0.49 -17.36 5.52
CA VAL A 133 0.71 -18.03 4.96
C VAL A 133 1.84 -17.03 4.74
N ASN A 134 1.53 -15.78 4.39
CA ASN A 134 2.53 -14.76 4.05
C ASN A 134 2.65 -13.72 5.17
N ARG A 135 3.47 -14.07 6.17
CA ARG A 135 3.57 -13.44 7.50
C ARG A 135 4.53 -12.26 7.59
N ASN A 136 4.86 -11.58 6.49
CA ASN A 136 5.69 -10.37 6.57
C ASN A 136 4.83 -9.16 7.01
N ASP A 137 4.45 -9.11 8.28
CA ASP A 137 3.57 -8.11 8.88
C ASP A 137 4.05 -7.61 10.26
N SER A 138 3.20 -6.83 10.97
CA SER A 138 3.58 -6.21 12.24
C SER A 138 3.93 -7.22 13.34
N ASN A 139 3.51 -8.49 13.21
CA ASN A 139 3.96 -9.54 14.13
C ASN A 139 5.47 -9.79 14.03
N VAL A 140 6.09 -9.49 12.89
CA VAL A 140 7.52 -9.67 12.65
C VAL A 140 8.30 -8.39 12.95
N TYR A 141 7.92 -7.26 12.34
CA TYR A 141 8.67 -6.00 12.44
C TYR A 141 8.16 -5.03 13.53
N GLY A 142 6.99 -5.30 14.13
CA GLY A 142 6.38 -4.46 15.15
C GLY A 142 5.46 -3.35 14.60
N PRO A 143 5.08 -2.36 15.41
CA PRO A 143 4.18 -1.29 15.00
C PRO A 143 4.81 -0.37 13.95
N VAL A 144 4.03 0.05 12.95
CA VAL A 144 4.46 0.92 11.84
C VAL A 144 4.14 2.38 12.14
N ASN A 145 5.11 3.26 11.93
CA ASN A 145 4.89 4.70 12.07
C ASN A 145 3.93 5.23 10.99
N SER A 146 2.93 6.02 11.40
CA SER A 146 1.97 6.69 10.52
C SER A 146 2.60 7.55 9.42
N GLY A 147 3.80 8.11 9.63
CA GLY A 147 4.55 8.86 8.62
C GLY A 147 5.06 8.03 7.44
N LEU A 148 5.06 6.69 7.56
CA LEU A 148 5.42 5.79 6.45
C LEU A 148 4.24 5.46 5.53
N VAL A 149 3.02 5.81 5.95
CA VAL A 149 1.80 5.59 5.17
C VAL A 149 1.83 6.48 3.92
N LYS A 150 1.55 5.87 2.76
CA LYS A 150 1.55 6.52 1.46
C LYS A 150 0.16 6.69 0.88
N GLY A 151 -0.76 5.80 1.22
CA GLY A 151 -2.08 5.79 0.63
C GLY A 151 -3.05 4.92 1.43
N ARG A 152 -4.34 5.23 1.33
CA ARG A 152 -5.41 4.35 1.81
C ARG A 152 -6.07 3.66 0.63
N ALA A 153 -6.06 2.34 0.61
CA ALA A 153 -6.79 1.58 -0.40
C ALA A 153 -8.29 1.62 -0.06
N THR A 154 -9.10 2.16 -0.96
CA THR A 154 -10.53 2.40 -0.70
C THR A 154 -11.45 1.56 -1.57
N HIS A 155 -11.06 1.31 -2.82
CA HIS A 155 -11.88 0.60 -3.80
C HIS A 155 -11.01 -0.32 -4.63
N ILE A 156 -11.55 -1.48 -5.00
CA ILE A 156 -11.05 -2.28 -6.11
C ILE A 156 -11.67 -1.71 -7.38
N ILE A 157 -10.84 -1.23 -8.30
CA ILE A 157 -11.25 -0.58 -9.55
C ILE A 157 -10.97 -1.43 -10.78
N TRP A 158 -10.33 -2.59 -10.61
CA TRP A 158 -10.13 -3.59 -11.64
C TRP A 158 -9.81 -4.92 -10.97
N PRO A 159 -10.22 -6.08 -11.53
CA PRO A 159 -11.05 -6.22 -12.73
C PRO A 159 -12.54 -5.88 -12.48
N PRO A 160 -13.36 -5.57 -13.51
CA PRO A 160 -14.72 -5.02 -13.34
C PRO A 160 -15.66 -5.90 -12.53
N ASN A 161 -15.52 -7.21 -12.67
CA ASN A 161 -16.20 -8.24 -11.90
C ASN A 161 -15.84 -8.27 -10.40
N ARG A 162 -14.83 -7.52 -9.97
CA ARG A 162 -14.41 -7.39 -8.57
C ARG A 162 -14.54 -5.97 -8.01
N TRP A 163 -15.23 -5.08 -8.72
CA TRP A 163 -15.48 -3.73 -8.23
C TRP A 163 -16.21 -3.76 -6.89
N ARG A 164 -15.54 -3.26 -5.85
CA ARG A 164 -16.10 -3.14 -4.50
C ARG A 164 -15.33 -2.12 -3.67
N ARG A 165 -15.99 -1.64 -2.62
CA ARG A 165 -15.35 -0.86 -1.55
C ARG A 165 -14.63 -1.80 -0.57
N LEU A 166 -13.50 -1.32 -0.04
CA LEU A 166 -12.65 -2.01 0.95
C LEU A 166 -12.90 -1.49 2.37
#